data_AF-A0A8C5L525-F1
#
_entry.id   AF-A0A8C5L525-F1
#
_cell.length_a   1.000
_cell.length_b   1.000
_cell.length_c   1.000
_cell.angle_alpha   90.00
_cell.angle_beta   90.00
_cell.angle_gamma   90.00
#
_symmetry.space_group_name_H-M   'P 1'
#
loop_
_entity.id
_entity.type
_entity.pdbx_description
1 polymer ?
#
loop_
_entity_poly.entity_id
_entity_poly.type
_entity_poly.pdbx_seq_one_letter_code
_entity_poly.pdbx_strand_id
1 'polypeptide(L)'
;MFWKFDLHTSSHLDTLLEKEDLSLPELLDEEDVLQECKVINRKLLDFLLQPPHLQAMVAWVTQEPPASGEERLRYKYPSVACEILTSDVPQINDALGADESLLNRLYGFLQSGDNLNPLLASFFSKVMGILINRKTDQLVSFLRKKDDFVDLLLRHIGTSAIMDLLLRLLTCVERPQLRQDVFNWLNEEKIVQRLIEQIHPSKDDNQHSNASQSLCDIIRLSREQMIQGQDSPEPDQLLATLEKQETIEQLLSNMFEEEQSQSVIVSGIQVLLTLLEPRRPR
;
A
#
# COMPACT_ATOMS: atom_id res chain seq x y z
N MET A 1 -37.11 31.26 -5.08
CA MET A 1 -36.69 31.00 -6.47
C MET A 1 -35.24 30.57 -6.43
N PHE A 2 -35.01 29.30 -6.78
CA PHE A 2 -33.71 28.68 -6.94
C PHE A 2 -33.01 29.31 -8.13
N TRP A 3 -31.87 29.97 -7.93
CA TRP A 3 -30.96 30.30 -9.01
C TRP A 3 -29.97 29.13 -9.11
N LYS A 4 -30.26 28.17 -9.98
CA LYS A 4 -29.23 27.30 -10.53
C LYS A 4 -28.56 28.11 -11.65
N PHE A 5 -27.44 28.73 -11.32
CA PHE A 5 -26.48 29.11 -12.34
C PHE A 5 -25.75 27.83 -12.75
N ASP A 6 -26.26 27.15 -13.78
CA ASP A 6 -25.42 26.27 -14.60
C ASP A 6 -24.56 27.17 -15.49
N LEU A 7 -23.54 27.80 -14.88
CA LEU A 7 -22.42 28.35 -15.60
C LEU A 7 -21.42 27.21 -15.78
N HIS A 8 -21.62 26.41 -16.83
CA HIS A 8 -20.48 25.79 -17.49
C HIS A 8 -19.74 26.92 -18.23
N THR A 9 -19.05 27.79 -17.48
CA THR A 9 -17.86 28.45 -18.01
C THR A 9 -16.94 27.32 -18.39
N SER A 10 -16.69 27.12 -19.70
CA SER A 10 -15.65 26.20 -20.17
C SER A 10 -14.42 26.46 -19.30
N SER A 11 -14.00 25.46 -18.54
CA SER A 11 -12.85 25.64 -17.65
C SER A 11 -11.67 26.06 -18.53
N HIS A 12 -10.77 26.90 -18.01
CA HIS A 12 -9.53 27.22 -18.73
C HIS A 12 -8.83 25.94 -19.21
N LEU A 13 -8.93 24.88 -18.39
CA LEU A 13 -8.52 23.52 -18.68
C LEU A 13 -9.13 22.94 -19.97
N ASP A 14 -10.44 23.10 -20.21
CA ASP A 14 -11.09 22.60 -21.43
C ASP A 14 -10.54 23.26 -22.71
N THR A 15 -10.10 24.51 -22.61
CA THR A 15 -9.45 25.23 -23.72
C THR A 15 -8.01 24.77 -23.90
N LEU A 16 -7.30 24.53 -22.78
CA LEU A 16 -5.94 24.01 -22.80
C LEU A 16 -5.89 22.61 -23.43
N LEU A 17 -6.86 21.75 -23.11
CA LEU A 17 -7.01 20.38 -23.63
C LEU A 17 -7.29 20.33 -25.15
N GLU A 18 -7.62 21.45 -25.78
CA GLU A 18 -7.79 21.55 -27.25
C GLU A 18 -6.46 21.83 -27.98
N LYS A 19 -5.38 22.13 -27.26
CA LYS A 19 -4.03 22.33 -27.82
C LYS A 19 -3.44 20.99 -28.29
N GLU A 20 -3.04 20.91 -29.56
CA GLU A 20 -2.49 19.68 -30.17
C GLU A 20 -1.19 19.19 -29.49
N ASP A 21 -0.32 20.09 -29.06
CA ASP A 21 0.98 19.79 -28.43
C ASP A 21 0.96 20.00 -26.90
N LEU A 22 -0.18 19.73 -26.24
CA LEU A 22 -0.26 19.84 -24.78
C LEU A 22 0.61 18.77 -24.10
N SER A 23 1.53 19.20 -23.24
CA SER A 23 2.34 18.27 -22.43
C SER A 23 1.68 17.97 -21.08
N LEU A 24 1.95 16.79 -20.53
CA LEU A 24 1.46 16.42 -19.20
C LEU A 24 1.93 17.42 -18.10
N PRO A 25 3.19 17.88 -18.04
CA PRO A 25 3.61 18.90 -17.07
C PRO A 25 2.83 20.22 -17.20
N GLU A 26 2.58 20.69 -18.42
CA GLU A 26 1.75 21.89 -18.65
C GLU A 26 0.35 21.70 -18.07
N LEU A 27 -0.27 20.54 -18.30
CA LEU A 27 -1.59 20.23 -17.75
C LEU A 27 -1.58 20.13 -16.21
N LEU A 28 -0.55 19.51 -15.62
CA LEU A 28 -0.44 19.37 -14.16
C LEU A 28 -0.07 20.67 -13.44
N ASP A 29 0.31 21.71 -14.19
CA ASP A 29 0.57 23.02 -13.63
C ASP A 29 -0.73 23.83 -13.39
N GLU A 30 -1.85 23.41 -13.98
CA GLU A 30 -3.17 24.03 -13.82
C GLU A 30 -3.75 23.82 -12.42
N GLU A 31 -4.27 24.89 -11.82
CA GLU A 31 -4.79 24.88 -10.44
C GLU A 31 -6.02 23.97 -10.28
N ASP A 32 -6.86 23.90 -11.30
CA ASP A 32 -8.13 23.17 -11.26
C ASP A 32 -7.99 21.69 -11.64
N VAL A 33 -6.79 21.21 -12.05
CA VAL A 33 -6.61 19.85 -12.61
C VAL A 33 -7.10 18.74 -11.68
N LEU A 34 -6.87 18.89 -10.36
CA LEU A 34 -7.29 17.91 -9.36
C LEU A 34 -8.81 17.95 -9.13
N GLN A 35 -9.40 19.14 -9.16
CA GLN A 35 -10.84 19.30 -9.01
C GLN A 35 -11.57 18.73 -10.22
N GLU A 36 -11.13 19.08 -11.43
CA GLU A 36 -11.66 18.59 -12.70
C GLU A 36 -11.53 17.06 -12.84
N CYS A 37 -10.45 16.48 -12.32
CA CYS A 37 -10.29 15.03 -12.24
C CYS A 37 -11.36 14.40 -11.33
N LYS A 38 -11.58 14.96 -10.14
CA LYS A 38 -12.58 14.47 -9.16
C LYS A 38 -14.02 14.59 -9.65
N VAL A 39 -14.34 15.61 -10.45
CA VAL A 39 -15.67 15.75 -11.08
C VAL A 39 -15.79 14.99 -12.40
N ILE A 40 -14.79 14.17 -12.75
CA ILE A 40 -14.81 13.26 -13.91
C ILE A 40 -14.96 14.06 -15.22
N ASN A 41 -14.18 15.13 -15.38
CA ASN A 41 -14.11 15.85 -16.64
C ASN A 41 -13.62 14.89 -17.75
N ARG A 42 -14.48 14.65 -18.75
CA ARG A 42 -14.22 13.66 -19.81
C ARG A 42 -13.00 14.00 -20.65
N LYS A 43 -12.85 15.26 -21.08
CA LYS A 43 -11.70 15.69 -21.89
C LYS A 43 -10.39 15.48 -21.12
N LEU A 44 -10.41 15.81 -19.82
CA LEU A 44 -9.26 15.61 -18.95
C LEU A 44 -8.91 14.12 -18.81
N LEU A 45 -9.91 13.27 -18.52
CA LEU A 45 -9.68 11.83 -18.39
C LEU A 45 -9.21 11.20 -19.69
N ASP A 46 -9.77 11.60 -20.83
CA ASP A 46 -9.36 11.12 -22.16
C ASP A 46 -7.88 11.45 -22.42
N PHE A 47 -7.38 12.60 -21.95
CA PHE A 47 -5.96 12.95 -22.00
C PHE A 47 -5.13 12.15 -20.99
N LEU A 48 -5.51 12.13 -19.71
CA LEU A 48 -4.74 11.50 -18.63
C LEU A 48 -4.61 9.98 -18.78
N LEU A 49 -5.64 9.33 -19.34
CA LEU A 49 -5.69 7.88 -19.53
C LEU A 49 -4.93 7.41 -20.78
N GLN A 50 -4.37 8.33 -21.57
CA GLN A 50 -3.47 7.93 -22.65
C GLN A 50 -2.25 7.20 -22.06
N PRO A 51 -1.80 6.08 -22.67
CA PRO A 51 -0.67 5.30 -22.16
C PRO A 51 0.58 6.11 -21.78
N PRO A 52 1.09 7.06 -22.60
CA PRO A 52 2.28 7.82 -22.23
C PRO A 52 2.09 8.67 -20.95
N HIS A 53 0.90 9.24 -20.75
CA HIS A 53 0.62 10.09 -19.60
C HIS A 53 0.47 9.28 -18.32
N LEU A 54 -0.28 8.17 -18.39
CA LEU A 54 -0.47 7.29 -17.25
C LEU A 54 0.85 6.62 -16.83
N GLN A 55 1.67 6.20 -17.80
CA GLN A 55 3.01 5.66 -17.54
C GLN A 55 3.94 6.70 -16.92
N ALA A 56 3.89 7.95 -17.38
CA ALA A 56 4.68 9.05 -16.80
C ALA A 56 4.27 9.33 -15.35
N MET A 57 2.96 9.40 -15.06
CA MET A 57 2.46 9.59 -13.69
C MET A 57 2.89 8.46 -12.76
N VAL A 58 2.77 7.20 -13.20
CA VAL A 58 3.25 6.04 -12.40
C VAL A 58 4.77 6.09 -12.22
N ALA A 59 5.53 6.50 -13.23
CA ALA A 59 6.98 6.66 -13.11
C ALA A 59 7.35 7.75 -12.09
N TRP A 60 6.67 8.90 -12.09
CA TRP A 60 6.95 9.98 -11.14
C TRP A 60 6.69 9.60 -9.68
N VAL A 61 5.76 8.68 -9.40
CA VAL A 61 5.50 8.20 -8.04
C VAL A 61 6.37 7.00 -7.62
N THR A 62 7.13 6.41 -8.53
CA THR A 62 7.96 5.21 -8.28
C THR A 62 9.45 5.38 -8.57
N GLN A 63 9.87 6.44 -9.24
CA GLN A 63 11.26 6.62 -9.63
C GLN A 63 11.80 7.91 -9.07
N GLU A 64 13.01 7.84 -8.49
CA GLU A 64 13.69 9.03 -8.04
C GLU A 64 14.01 9.94 -9.23
N PRO A 65 13.59 11.21 -9.19
CA PRO A 65 13.96 12.17 -10.21
C PRO A 65 15.46 12.46 -10.14
N PRO A 66 16.12 12.78 -11.26
CA PRO A 66 17.54 13.10 -11.28
C PRO A 66 17.87 14.21 -10.27
N ALA A 67 18.96 14.05 -9.52
CA ALA A 67 19.37 15.04 -8.51
C ALA A 67 19.65 16.43 -9.09
N SER A 68 20.01 16.51 -10.37
CA SER A 68 20.22 17.75 -11.13
C SER A 68 18.95 18.33 -11.76
N GLY A 69 17.78 17.69 -11.56
CA GLY A 69 16.51 18.10 -12.13
C GLY A 69 15.85 19.27 -11.39
N GLU A 70 14.90 19.92 -12.07
CA GLU A 70 14.10 21.01 -11.49
C GLU A 70 13.30 20.56 -10.26
N GLU A 71 13.14 21.45 -9.28
CA GLU A 71 12.40 21.17 -8.03
C GLU A 71 10.95 20.70 -8.29
N ARG A 72 10.32 21.19 -9.36
CA ARG A 72 8.98 20.76 -9.79
C ARG A 72 8.92 19.27 -10.14
N LEU A 73 9.94 18.76 -10.85
CA LEU A 73 10.09 17.33 -11.16
C LEU A 73 10.34 16.49 -9.91
N ARG A 74 10.90 17.10 -8.86
CA ARG A 74 11.23 16.43 -7.61
C ARG A 74 10.06 16.28 -6.65
N TYR A 75 9.18 17.28 -6.60
CA TYR A 75 8.12 17.32 -5.59
C TYR A 75 6.73 17.58 -6.16
N LYS A 76 6.56 18.60 -7.02
CA LYS A 76 5.25 19.00 -7.53
C LYS A 76 4.61 17.88 -8.36
N TYR A 77 5.27 17.43 -9.42
CA TYR A 77 4.67 16.47 -10.35
C TYR A 77 4.44 15.08 -9.71
N PRO A 78 5.36 14.50 -8.91
CA PRO A 78 5.07 13.31 -8.15
C PRO A 78 3.86 13.45 -7.20
N SER A 79 3.72 14.60 -6.53
CA SER A 79 2.59 14.86 -5.63
C SER A 79 1.26 14.94 -6.37
N VAL A 80 1.18 15.76 -7.43
CA VAL A 80 -0.05 15.91 -8.23
C VAL A 80 -0.40 14.60 -8.93
N ALA A 81 0.59 13.90 -9.48
CA ALA A 81 0.39 12.58 -10.08
C ALA A 81 -0.15 11.58 -9.05
N CYS A 82 0.41 11.53 -7.84
CA CYS A 82 -0.12 10.68 -6.77
C CYS A 82 -1.58 11.03 -6.47
N GLU A 83 -1.93 12.31 -6.33
CA GLU A 83 -3.31 12.72 -6.06
C GLU A 83 -4.29 12.34 -7.18
N ILE A 84 -3.87 12.44 -8.44
CA ILE A 84 -4.67 11.99 -9.59
C ILE A 84 -4.84 10.46 -9.56
N LEU A 85 -3.74 9.72 -9.41
CA LEU A 85 -3.74 8.25 -9.37
C LEU A 85 -4.54 7.71 -8.18
N THR A 86 -4.66 8.48 -7.10
CA THR A 86 -5.45 8.13 -5.91
C THR A 86 -6.71 8.94 -5.73
N SER A 87 -7.22 9.54 -6.81
CA SER A 87 -8.45 10.36 -6.79
C SER A 87 -9.74 9.55 -6.61
N ASP A 88 -9.63 8.22 -6.59
CA ASP A 88 -10.74 7.26 -6.56
C ASP A 88 -11.72 7.38 -7.74
N VAL A 89 -11.21 7.86 -8.88
CA VAL A 89 -11.94 7.88 -10.15
C VAL A 89 -11.93 6.48 -10.78
N PRO A 90 -13.09 5.85 -11.05
CA PRO A 90 -13.17 4.47 -11.53
C PRO A 90 -12.34 4.20 -12.79
N GLN A 91 -12.33 5.12 -13.77
CA GLN A 91 -11.60 4.95 -15.02
C GLN A 91 -10.08 4.91 -14.83
N ILE A 92 -9.55 5.68 -13.86
CA ILE A 92 -8.13 5.64 -13.50
C ILE A 92 -7.81 4.33 -12.80
N ASN A 93 -8.66 3.92 -11.85
CA ASN A 93 -8.52 2.64 -11.15
C ASN A 93 -8.57 1.46 -12.13
N ASP A 94 -9.48 1.49 -13.11
CA ASP A 94 -9.63 0.49 -14.18
C ASP A 94 -8.35 0.41 -15.02
N ALA A 95 -7.82 1.55 -15.48
CA ALA A 95 -6.61 1.59 -16.28
C ALA A 95 -5.39 1.07 -15.51
N LEU A 96 -5.22 1.47 -14.24
CA LEU A 96 -4.12 0.99 -13.39
C LEU A 96 -4.19 -0.51 -13.10
N GLY A 97 -5.39 -1.02 -12.81
CA GLY A 97 -5.58 -2.43 -12.48
C GLY A 97 -5.55 -3.38 -13.68
N ALA A 98 -5.83 -2.87 -14.88
CA ALA A 98 -5.86 -3.68 -16.11
C ALA A 98 -4.53 -3.71 -16.87
N ASP A 99 -3.66 -2.69 -16.71
CA ASP A 99 -2.38 -2.61 -17.41
C ASP A 99 -1.26 -3.27 -16.60
N GLU A 100 -0.87 -4.48 -17.00
CA GLU A 100 0.19 -5.24 -16.36
C GLU A 100 1.57 -4.52 -16.44
N SER A 101 1.80 -3.64 -17.42
CA SER A 101 3.04 -2.85 -17.48
C SER A 101 3.13 -1.80 -16.36
N LEU A 102 1.98 -1.21 -15.99
CA LEU A 102 1.90 -0.27 -14.86
C LEU A 102 2.05 -1.01 -13.53
N LEU A 103 1.42 -2.18 -13.39
CA LEU A 103 1.57 -3.03 -12.20
C LEU A 103 3.02 -3.48 -12.02
N ASN A 104 3.71 -3.88 -13.12
CA ASN A 104 5.13 -4.22 -13.06
C ASN A 104 6.00 -3.01 -12.67
N ARG A 105 5.66 -1.79 -13.10
CA ARG A 105 6.39 -0.58 -12.69
C ARG A 105 6.19 -0.27 -11.20
N LEU A 106 4.96 -0.37 -10.71
CA LEU A 106 4.65 -0.23 -9.27
C LEU A 106 5.42 -1.27 -8.46
N TYR A 107 5.33 -2.54 -8.84
CA TYR A 107 6.05 -3.62 -8.16
C TYR A 107 7.58 -3.44 -8.23
N GLY A 108 8.10 -2.95 -9.37
CA GLY A 108 9.52 -2.64 -9.55
C GLY A 108 10.06 -1.61 -8.57
N PHE A 109 9.21 -0.76 -7.98
CA PHE A 109 9.62 0.14 -6.89
C PHE A 109 10.21 -0.63 -5.72
N LEU A 110 9.63 -1.77 -5.33
CA LEU A 110 10.12 -2.60 -4.23
C LEU A 110 11.42 -3.33 -4.59
N GLN A 111 11.69 -3.52 -5.88
CA GLN A 111 12.94 -4.09 -6.39
C GLN A 111 14.11 -3.09 -6.42
N SER A 112 13.82 -1.81 -6.15
CA SER A 112 14.84 -0.77 -6.01
C SER A 112 15.75 -1.08 -4.81
N GLY A 113 16.93 -0.43 -4.76
CA GLY A 113 18.01 -0.73 -3.81
C GLY A 113 17.62 -0.71 -2.32
N ASP A 114 18.59 -0.99 -1.45
CA ASP A 114 18.34 -1.35 -0.03
C ASP A 114 17.51 -0.34 0.78
N ASN A 115 17.47 0.95 0.38
CA ASN A 115 16.68 1.98 1.04
C ASN A 115 15.71 2.65 0.06
N LEU A 116 14.43 2.62 0.39
CA LEU A 116 13.41 3.35 -0.35
C LEU A 116 13.39 4.82 0.05
N ASN A 117 13.13 5.70 -0.93
CA ASN A 117 12.81 7.08 -0.65
C ASN A 117 11.50 7.18 0.16
N PRO A 118 11.48 7.76 1.37
CA PRO A 118 10.26 7.79 2.20
C PRO A 118 9.08 8.51 1.54
N LEU A 119 9.34 9.56 0.75
CA LEU A 119 8.29 10.28 0.04
C LEU A 119 7.68 9.41 -1.08
N LEU A 120 8.52 8.81 -1.93
CA LEU A 120 8.02 7.91 -2.97
C LEU A 120 7.36 6.68 -2.39
N ALA A 121 7.87 6.13 -1.28
CA ALA A 121 7.24 5.02 -0.58
C ALA A 121 5.83 5.39 -0.11
N SER A 122 5.61 6.63 0.34
CA SER A 122 4.29 7.13 0.68
C SER A 122 3.36 7.23 -0.53
N PHE A 123 3.85 7.67 -1.70
CA PHE A 123 3.06 7.74 -2.93
C PHE A 123 2.74 6.35 -3.48
N PHE A 124 3.76 5.48 -3.58
CA PHE A 124 3.61 4.07 -3.94
C PHE A 124 2.56 3.38 -3.06
N SER A 125 2.70 3.50 -1.73
CA SER A 125 1.76 2.88 -0.78
C SER A 125 0.34 3.41 -0.93
N LYS A 126 0.16 4.72 -1.22
CA LYS A 126 -1.14 5.30 -1.53
C LYS A 126 -1.76 4.70 -2.81
N VAL A 127 -1.00 4.61 -3.90
CA VAL A 127 -1.49 4.04 -5.16
C VAL A 127 -1.83 2.56 -5.01
N MET A 128 -0.95 1.78 -4.39
CA MET A 128 -1.22 0.37 -4.08
C MET A 128 -2.44 0.22 -3.17
N GLY A 129 -2.63 1.09 -2.19
CA GLY A 129 -3.81 1.09 -1.31
C GLY A 129 -5.13 1.26 -2.06
N ILE A 130 -5.18 2.13 -3.07
CA ILE A 130 -6.35 2.28 -3.94
C ILE A 130 -6.58 1.01 -4.75
N LEU A 131 -5.52 0.38 -5.28
CA LEU A 131 -5.63 -0.89 -6.01
C LEU A 131 -6.08 -2.04 -5.10
N ILE A 132 -5.62 -2.09 -3.84
CA ILE A 132 -6.09 -3.08 -2.85
C ILE A 132 -7.58 -2.92 -2.61
N ASN A 133 -8.07 -1.69 -2.48
CA ASN A 133 -9.48 -1.42 -2.20
C ASN A 133 -10.36 -1.63 -3.45
N ARG A 134 -9.96 -1.07 -4.61
CA ARG A 134 -10.81 -0.97 -5.81
C ARG A 134 -10.55 -2.04 -6.87
N LYS A 135 -9.37 -2.67 -6.83
CA LYS A 135 -8.87 -3.64 -7.83
C LYS A 135 -8.23 -4.86 -7.17
N THR A 136 -8.77 -5.28 -6.03
CA THR A 136 -8.21 -6.37 -5.20
C THR A 136 -7.93 -7.62 -6.02
N ASP A 137 -8.90 -8.06 -6.82
CA ASP A 137 -8.83 -9.31 -7.57
C ASP A 137 -7.68 -9.29 -8.60
N GLN A 138 -7.59 -8.21 -9.38
CA GLN A 138 -6.52 -8.01 -10.37
C GLN A 138 -5.16 -7.89 -9.68
N LEU A 139 -5.07 -7.07 -8.62
CA LEU A 139 -3.82 -6.83 -7.92
C LEU A 139 -3.29 -8.09 -7.24
N VAL A 140 -4.13 -8.79 -6.47
CA VAL A 140 -3.73 -10.03 -5.78
C VAL A 140 -3.36 -11.12 -6.79
N SER A 141 -4.12 -11.25 -7.88
CA SER A 141 -3.78 -12.18 -8.97
C SER A 141 -2.43 -11.86 -9.63
N PHE A 142 -2.07 -10.58 -9.72
CA PHE A 142 -0.75 -10.15 -10.20
C PHE A 142 0.36 -10.44 -9.18
N LEU A 143 0.17 -10.06 -7.91
CA LEU A 143 1.17 -10.21 -6.85
C LEU A 143 1.48 -11.67 -6.54
N ARG A 144 0.49 -12.57 -6.60
CA ARG A 144 0.69 -14.02 -6.42
C ARG A 144 1.58 -14.67 -7.49
N LYS A 145 1.79 -14.02 -8.63
CA LYS A 145 2.75 -14.48 -9.66
C LYS A 145 4.19 -14.04 -9.38
N LYS A 146 4.41 -13.26 -8.31
CA LYS A 146 5.70 -12.70 -7.91
C LYS A 146 6.13 -13.38 -6.61
N ASP A 147 6.86 -14.48 -6.75
CA ASP A 147 7.27 -15.34 -5.61
C ASP A 147 8.11 -14.61 -4.55
N ASP A 148 8.73 -13.47 -4.90
CA ASP A 148 9.54 -12.64 -4.02
C ASP A 148 8.78 -11.42 -3.46
N PHE A 149 7.48 -11.25 -3.74
CA PHE A 149 6.77 -10.04 -3.31
C PHE A 149 6.79 -9.85 -1.79
N VAL A 150 6.52 -10.90 -1.02
CA VAL A 150 6.53 -10.83 0.45
C VAL A 150 7.96 -10.59 0.96
N ASP A 151 8.98 -11.14 0.29
CA ASP A 151 10.39 -10.86 0.58
C ASP A 151 10.73 -9.39 0.42
N LEU A 152 10.31 -8.79 -0.69
CA LEU A 152 10.55 -7.39 -0.97
C LEU A 152 9.78 -6.48 0.00
N LEU A 153 8.53 -6.84 0.32
CA LEU A 153 7.72 -6.10 1.29
C LEU A 153 8.38 -6.09 2.68
N LEU A 154 8.87 -7.25 3.13
CA LEU A 154 9.51 -7.38 4.44
C LEU A 154 10.91 -6.77 4.49
N ARG A 155 11.67 -6.83 3.39
CA ARG A 155 12.95 -6.12 3.26
C ARG A 155 12.80 -4.64 3.59
N HIS A 156 11.72 -4.04 3.11
CA HIS A 156 11.44 -2.62 3.24
C HIS A 156 10.51 -2.25 4.39
N ILE A 157 10.17 -3.19 5.28
CA ILE A 157 9.16 -2.98 6.34
C ILE A 157 9.55 -1.88 7.33
N GLY A 158 10.84 -1.57 7.46
CA GLY A 158 11.32 -0.43 8.28
C GLY A 158 10.79 0.92 7.78
N THR A 159 10.35 1.02 6.53
CA THR A 159 9.66 2.21 6.01
C THR A 159 8.18 2.14 6.38
N SER A 160 7.68 3.07 7.20
CA SER A 160 6.29 3.04 7.72
C SER A 160 5.21 2.96 6.63
N ALA A 161 5.46 3.53 5.44
CA ALA A 161 4.54 3.42 4.31
C ALA A 161 4.38 1.98 3.78
N ILE A 162 5.42 1.15 3.91
CA ILE A 162 5.41 -0.26 3.51
C ILE A 162 4.72 -1.12 4.57
N MET A 163 4.95 -0.84 5.86
CA MET A 163 4.18 -1.44 6.95
C MET A 163 2.69 -1.15 6.79
N ASP A 164 2.33 0.10 6.52
CA ASP A 164 0.94 0.49 6.28
C ASP A 164 0.34 -0.19 5.04
N LEU A 165 1.15 -0.45 4.00
CA LEU A 165 0.72 -1.25 2.85
C LEU A 165 0.37 -2.69 3.24
N LEU A 166 1.18 -3.34 4.08
CA LEU A 166 0.89 -4.67 4.63
C LEU A 166 -0.43 -4.67 5.42
N LEU A 167 -0.63 -3.67 6.28
CA LEU A 167 -1.89 -3.53 7.03
C LEU A 167 -3.08 -3.32 6.09
N ARG A 168 -2.93 -2.52 5.03
CA ARG A 168 -4.00 -2.34 4.03
C ARG A 168 -4.33 -3.62 3.29
N LEU A 169 -3.36 -4.48 2.97
CA LEU A 169 -3.63 -5.82 2.41
C LEU A 169 -4.50 -6.68 3.34
N LEU A 170 -4.31 -6.54 4.66
CA LEU A 170 -5.07 -7.29 5.66
C LEU A 170 -6.45 -6.69 5.96
N THR A 171 -6.58 -5.36 5.90
CA THR A 171 -7.76 -4.64 6.41
C THR A 171 -8.68 -4.07 5.35
N CYS A 172 -8.16 -3.68 4.18
CA CYS A 172 -8.91 -2.94 3.17
C CYS A 172 -9.53 -3.83 2.08
N VAL A 173 -9.43 -5.16 2.22
CA VAL A 173 -10.11 -6.09 1.31
C VAL A 173 -11.58 -6.21 1.70
N GLU A 174 -12.46 -5.55 0.94
CA GLU A 174 -13.90 -5.46 1.25
C GLU A 174 -14.62 -6.81 1.11
N ARG A 175 -14.29 -7.60 0.08
CA ARG A 175 -14.97 -8.88 -0.21
C ARG A 175 -14.48 -9.98 0.75
N PRO A 176 -15.36 -10.61 1.55
CA PRO A 176 -14.94 -11.63 2.54
C PRO A 176 -14.16 -12.79 1.94
N GLN A 177 -14.59 -13.32 0.78
CA GLN A 177 -13.89 -14.42 0.11
C GLN A 177 -12.46 -14.03 -0.30
N LEU A 178 -12.29 -12.88 -0.97
CA LEU A 178 -10.97 -12.41 -1.38
C LEU A 178 -10.08 -12.11 -0.18
N ARG A 179 -10.66 -11.62 0.93
CA ARG A 179 -9.92 -11.39 2.17
C ARG A 179 -9.37 -12.72 2.72
N GLN A 180 -10.22 -13.76 2.78
CA GLN A 180 -9.78 -15.09 3.20
C GLN A 180 -8.69 -15.64 2.28
N ASP A 181 -8.83 -15.45 0.97
CA ASP A 181 -7.83 -15.87 0.00
C ASP A 181 -6.50 -15.14 0.26
N VAL A 182 -6.51 -13.82 0.50
CA VAL A 182 -5.31 -13.05 0.86
C VAL A 182 -4.68 -13.58 2.15
N PHE A 183 -5.47 -13.88 3.19
CA PHE A 183 -4.97 -14.40 4.46
C PHE A 183 -4.30 -15.76 4.27
N ASN A 184 -4.93 -16.66 3.51
CA ASN A 184 -4.38 -17.98 3.21
C ASN A 184 -3.06 -17.85 2.43
N TRP A 185 -3.01 -16.98 1.42
CA TRP A 185 -1.78 -16.74 0.66
C TRP A 185 -0.66 -16.17 1.53
N LEU A 186 -0.94 -15.17 2.38
CA LEU A 186 0.07 -14.63 3.29
C LEU A 186 0.55 -15.68 4.32
N ASN A 187 -0.32 -16.61 4.72
CA ASN A 187 0.05 -17.73 5.58
C ASN A 187 0.94 -18.75 4.86
N GLU A 188 0.65 -19.07 3.58
CA GLU A 188 1.50 -19.90 2.72
C GLU A 188 2.90 -19.28 2.54
N GLU A 189 2.96 -17.96 2.40
CA GLU A 189 4.19 -17.15 2.36
C GLU A 189 4.88 -16.99 3.73
N LYS A 190 4.34 -17.63 4.78
CA LYS A 190 4.86 -17.64 6.15
C LYS A 190 5.03 -16.23 6.74
N ILE A 191 4.09 -15.33 6.46
CA ILE A 191 4.19 -13.91 6.87
C ILE A 191 4.45 -13.76 8.37
N VAL A 192 3.83 -14.58 9.22
CA VAL A 192 3.97 -14.52 10.68
C VAL A 192 5.41 -14.81 11.08
N GLN A 193 5.95 -15.95 10.64
CA GLN A 193 7.30 -16.39 10.97
C GLN A 193 8.32 -15.36 10.49
N ARG A 194 8.12 -14.82 9.29
CA ARG A 194 9.05 -13.88 8.68
C ARG A 194 9.00 -12.48 9.31
N LEU A 195 7.86 -12.09 9.87
CA LEU A 195 7.74 -10.91 10.73
C LEU A 195 8.44 -11.12 12.07
N ILE A 196 8.35 -12.32 12.66
CA ILE A 196 9.11 -12.68 13.87
C ILE A 196 10.63 -12.62 13.59
N GLU A 197 11.08 -13.07 12.42
CA GLU A 197 12.47 -12.93 11.96
C GLU A 197 12.92 -11.47 11.79
N GLN A 198 12.00 -10.52 11.64
CA GLN A 198 12.36 -9.10 11.64
C GLN A 198 12.59 -8.55 13.05
N ILE A 199 12.12 -9.24 14.11
CA ILE A 199 12.35 -8.90 15.52
C ILE A 199 13.58 -9.68 15.99
N HIS A 200 14.78 -9.26 15.56
CA HIS A 200 16.04 -9.98 15.78
C HIS A 200 17.20 -8.99 15.89
N PRO A 201 18.19 -9.17 16.80
CA PRO A 201 19.26 -8.19 17.04
C PRO A 201 20.03 -7.70 15.80
N SER A 202 20.07 -8.51 14.73
CA SER A 202 20.70 -8.17 13.45
C SER A 202 19.90 -7.20 12.56
N LYS A 203 18.71 -6.76 12.98
CA LYS A 203 17.80 -5.88 12.23
C LYS A 203 17.78 -4.48 12.85
N ASP A 204 17.26 -3.50 12.12
CA ASP A 204 17.18 -2.12 12.63
C ASP A 204 15.93 -1.87 13.48
N ASP A 205 15.98 -0.82 14.31
CA ASP A 205 14.91 -0.48 15.25
C ASP A 205 13.54 -0.24 14.57
N ASN A 206 13.52 0.29 13.34
CA ASN A 206 12.26 0.50 12.63
C ASN A 206 11.69 -0.84 12.15
N GLN A 207 12.54 -1.77 11.72
CA GLN A 207 12.11 -3.14 11.39
C GLN A 207 11.51 -3.84 12.62
N HIS A 208 12.17 -3.75 13.78
CA HIS A 208 11.64 -4.30 15.04
C HIS A 208 10.25 -3.74 15.36
N SER A 209 10.12 -2.41 15.38
CA SER A 209 8.89 -1.73 15.75
C SER A 209 7.76 -2.05 14.77
N ASN A 210 8.01 -1.90 13.46
CA ASN A 210 6.99 -2.09 12.44
C ASN A 210 6.55 -3.56 12.32
N ALA A 211 7.47 -4.52 12.49
CA ALA A 211 7.13 -5.93 12.51
C ALA A 211 6.27 -6.29 13.72
N SER A 212 6.65 -5.81 14.92
CA SER A 212 5.86 -6.03 16.13
C SER A 212 4.45 -5.43 16.04
N GLN A 213 4.34 -4.22 15.50
CA GLN A 213 3.05 -3.56 15.27
C GLN A 213 2.19 -4.36 14.27
N SER A 214 2.78 -4.82 13.16
CA SER A 214 2.09 -5.65 12.17
C SER A 214 1.56 -6.95 12.79
N LEU A 215 2.35 -7.63 13.63
CA LEU A 215 1.92 -8.83 14.35
C LEU A 215 0.78 -8.52 15.32
N CYS A 216 0.88 -7.43 16.09
CA CYS A 216 -0.18 -6.99 17.00
C CYS A 216 -1.50 -6.72 16.27
N ASP A 217 -1.42 -6.07 15.10
CA ASP A 217 -2.60 -5.76 14.29
C ASP A 217 -3.20 -7.03 13.69
N ILE A 218 -2.39 -7.96 13.19
CA ILE A 218 -2.87 -9.29 12.77
C ILE A 218 -3.65 -9.96 13.91
N ILE A 219 -3.07 -10.04 15.12
CA ILE A 219 -3.73 -10.66 16.29
C ILE A 219 -5.10 -10.02 16.57
N ARG A 220 -5.15 -8.69 16.60
CA ARG A 220 -6.39 -7.93 16.90
C ARG A 220 -7.43 -8.11 15.82
N LEU A 221 -7.04 -7.99 14.55
CA LEU A 221 -7.92 -8.17 13.40
C LEU A 221 -8.51 -9.58 13.35
N SER A 222 -7.69 -10.61 13.53
CA SER A 222 -8.16 -12.01 13.56
C SER A 222 -9.17 -12.24 14.70
N ARG A 223 -8.91 -11.67 15.89
CA ARG A 223 -9.83 -11.78 17.04
C ARG A 223 -11.15 -11.02 16.81
N GLU A 224 -11.09 -9.83 16.23
CA GLU A 224 -12.28 -9.05 15.89
C GLU A 224 -13.17 -9.78 14.88
N GLN A 225 -12.58 -10.43 13.87
CA GLN A 225 -13.32 -11.23 12.89
C GLN A 225 -14.04 -12.43 13.54
N MET A 226 -13.43 -13.09 14.52
CA MET A 226 -14.06 -14.18 15.28
C MET A 226 -15.25 -13.74 16.15
N ILE A 227 -15.25 -12.47 16.60
CA ILE A 227 -16.33 -11.88 17.41
C ILE A 227 -17.50 -11.47 16.52
N GLN A 228 -17.23 -10.90 15.35
CA GLN A 228 -18.25 -10.43 14.41
C GLN A 228 -19.03 -11.55 13.70
N GLY A 229 -18.79 -12.82 14.05
CA GLY A 229 -19.61 -13.94 13.62
C GLY A 229 -19.54 -14.20 12.12
N GLN A 230 -18.36 -14.02 11.49
CA GLN A 230 -18.17 -14.65 10.19
C GLN A 230 -18.26 -16.16 10.41
N ASP A 231 -19.30 -16.79 9.87
CA ASP A 231 -19.56 -18.23 9.80
C ASP A 231 -18.51 -18.95 8.92
N SER A 232 -17.22 -18.59 9.04
CA SER A 232 -16.14 -19.41 8.53
C SER A 232 -15.96 -20.59 9.48
N PRO A 233 -16.10 -21.84 9.00
CA PRO A 233 -15.84 -23.02 9.82
C PRO A 233 -14.35 -23.19 10.16
N GLU A 234 -13.47 -22.44 9.49
CA GLU A 234 -12.02 -22.57 9.66
C GLU A 234 -11.44 -21.48 10.57
N PRO A 235 -10.61 -21.86 11.55
CA PRO A 235 -9.91 -20.89 12.40
C PRO A 235 -8.97 -20.03 11.55
N ASP A 236 -8.83 -18.76 11.92
CA ASP A 236 -7.86 -17.86 11.29
C ASP A 236 -6.46 -18.49 11.37
N GLN A 237 -5.90 -18.82 10.19
CA GLN A 237 -4.64 -19.55 10.09
C GLN A 237 -3.43 -18.73 10.53
N LEU A 238 -3.49 -17.40 10.40
CA LEU A 238 -2.44 -16.48 10.85
C LEU A 238 -2.43 -16.44 12.37
N LEU A 239 -3.59 -16.27 13.00
CA LEU A 239 -3.72 -16.31 14.46
C LEU A 239 -3.32 -17.68 15.02
N ALA A 240 -3.75 -18.77 14.37
CA ALA A 240 -3.36 -20.11 14.78
C ALA A 240 -1.84 -20.31 14.72
N THR A 241 -1.17 -19.77 13.69
CA THR A 241 0.30 -19.81 13.59
C THR A 241 0.98 -18.94 14.63
N LEU A 242 0.44 -17.75 14.93
CA LEU A 242 0.92 -16.87 16.01
C LEU A 242 0.84 -17.52 17.39
N GLU A 243 -0.22 -18.28 17.66
CA GLU A 243 -0.45 -18.94 18.95
C GLU A 243 0.32 -20.28 19.08
N LYS A 244 1.08 -20.73 18.07
CA LYS A 244 1.90 -21.95 18.14
C LYS A 244 3.09 -21.75 19.08
N GLN A 245 3.38 -22.80 19.86
CA GLN A 245 4.56 -22.86 20.73
C GLN A 245 5.86 -22.53 19.98
N GLU A 246 6.10 -23.11 18.80
CA GLU A 246 7.29 -22.86 17.99
C GLU A 246 7.49 -21.37 17.64
N THR A 247 6.41 -20.67 17.27
CA THR A 247 6.44 -19.23 16.95
C THR A 247 6.82 -18.40 18.17
N ILE A 248 6.28 -18.74 19.34
CA ILE A 248 6.58 -18.06 20.60
C ILE A 248 8.01 -18.37 21.07
N GLU A 249 8.46 -19.61 20.93
CA GLU A 249 9.84 -20.01 21.22
C GLU A 249 10.84 -19.28 20.34
N GLN A 250 10.55 -19.10 19.04
CA GLN A 250 11.37 -18.32 18.13
C GLN A 250 11.45 -16.85 18.57
N LEU A 251 10.31 -16.22 18.89
CA LEU A 251 10.30 -14.84 19.37
C LEU A 251 11.13 -14.67 20.64
N LEU A 252 10.93 -15.56 21.62
CA LEU A 252 11.67 -15.53 22.88
C LEU A 252 13.17 -15.78 22.66
N SER A 253 13.52 -16.69 21.74
CA SER A 253 14.92 -16.95 21.38
C SER A 253 15.58 -15.70 20.82
N ASN A 254 14.92 -14.99 19.91
CA ASN A 254 15.42 -13.71 19.38
C ASN A 254 15.56 -12.64 20.47
N MET A 255 14.61 -12.58 21.41
CA MET A 255 14.63 -11.60 22.52
C MET A 255 15.76 -11.82 23.52
N PHE A 256 16.22 -13.06 23.68
CA PHE A 256 17.20 -13.46 24.69
C PHE A 256 18.50 -14.02 24.11
N GLU A 257 18.78 -13.72 22.84
CA GLU A 257 20.06 -14.02 22.21
C GLU A 257 21.21 -13.28 22.93
N GLU A 258 22.46 -13.75 22.74
CA GLU A 258 23.64 -13.24 23.48
C GLU A 258 23.84 -11.73 23.36
N GLU A 259 23.45 -11.14 22.22
CA GLU A 259 23.46 -9.70 22.00
C GLU A 259 22.12 -9.07 22.40
N GLN A 260 22.09 -8.42 23.57
CA GLN A 260 20.87 -7.77 24.06
C GLN A 260 20.57 -6.48 23.27
N SER A 261 19.48 -6.52 22.49
CA SER A 261 18.92 -5.34 21.84
C SER A 261 17.66 -4.84 22.58
N GLN A 262 17.67 -3.58 23.02
CA GLN A 262 16.54 -2.99 23.74
C GLN A 262 15.28 -2.91 22.86
N SER A 263 15.43 -2.58 21.58
CA SER A 263 14.30 -2.50 20.64
C SER A 263 13.67 -3.86 20.42
N VAL A 264 14.46 -4.93 20.29
CA VAL A 264 13.96 -6.32 20.20
C VAL A 264 13.15 -6.71 21.44
N ILE A 265 13.66 -6.39 22.64
CA ILE A 265 12.95 -6.68 23.89
C ILE A 265 11.61 -5.94 23.95
N VAL A 266 11.59 -4.64 23.65
CA VAL A 266 10.37 -3.82 23.67
C VAL A 266 9.35 -4.36 22.65
N SER A 267 9.78 -4.61 21.42
CA SER A 267 8.96 -5.17 20.34
C SER A 267 8.42 -6.56 20.68
N GLY A 268 9.24 -7.44 21.22
CA GLY A 268 8.82 -8.78 21.62
C GLY A 268 7.81 -8.76 22.78
N ILE A 269 8.04 -7.93 23.80
CA ILE A 269 7.08 -7.73 24.90
C ILE A 269 5.74 -7.22 24.36
N GLN A 270 5.75 -6.29 23.41
CA GLN A 270 4.53 -5.75 22.80
C GLN A 270 3.68 -6.85 22.13
N VAL A 271 4.31 -7.76 21.38
CA VAL A 271 3.64 -8.91 20.75
C VAL A 271 3.08 -9.86 21.81
N LEU A 272 3.89 -10.24 22.80
CA LEU A 272 3.48 -11.14 23.88
C LEU A 272 2.31 -10.58 24.71
N LEU A 273 2.36 -9.29 25.06
CA LEU A 273 1.27 -8.61 25.76
C LEU A 273 -0.01 -8.64 24.92
N THR A 274 0.09 -8.41 23.62
CA THR A 274 -1.07 -8.45 22.71
C THR A 274 -1.66 -9.85 22.61
N LEU A 275 -0.83 -10.90 22.58
CA LEU A 275 -1.31 -12.29 22.64
C LEU A 275 -2.02 -12.59 23.97
N LEU A 276 -1.56 -12.00 25.08
CA LEU A 276 -2.16 -12.18 26.41
C LEU A 276 -3.38 -11.27 26.67
N GLU A 277 -3.67 -10.28 25.80
CA GLU A 277 -4.85 -9.44 25.92
C GLU A 277 -6.12 -10.31 25.98
N PRO A 278 -6.99 -10.12 27.00
CA PRO A 278 -8.19 -10.95 27.15
C PRO A 278 -9.11 -10.78 25.95
N ARG A 279 -9.55 -11.91 25.38
CA ARG A 279 -10.54 -11.91 24.29
C ARG A 279 -11.83 -11.26 24.82
N ARG A 280 -12.33 -10.22 24.13
CA ARG A 280 -13.59 -9.57 24.51
C ARG A 280 -14.70 -10.64 24.53
N PRO A 281 -15.51 -10.74 25.61
CA PRO A 281 -16.61 -11.69 25.64
C PRO A 281 -17.61 -11.36 24.52
N ARG A 282 -18.18 -12.43 23.92
CA ARG A 282 -19.27 -12.35 22.94
C ARG A 282 -20.54 -11.80 23.56
#